data_AF-A0A6N9Q2L6-F1
#
_entry.id   AF-A0A6N9Q2L6-F1
#
_cell.length_a   1.000
_cell.length_b   1.000
_cell.length_c   1.000
_cell.angle_alpha   90.00
_cell.angle_beta   90.00
_cell.angle_gamma   90.00
#
_symmetry.space_group_name_H-M   'P 1'
#
loop_
_entity.id
_entity.type
_entity.pdbx_description
1 polymer ?
#
loop_
_entity_poly.entity_id
_entity_poly.type
_entity_poly.pdbx_seq_one_letter_code
_entity_poly.pdbx_strand_id
1 'polypeptide(L)' 'MGIWGKGLGRPRSRLGKYLDDNEIPQKSMEEKTGINKDTMSKLCNKKDYSPNEKTKQKVIKVLKEKDKKADINTFW' A
#
# COMPACT_ATOMS: atom_id res chain seq x y z
N MET A 1 13.09 -4.28 -13.92
CA MET A 1 12.35 -5.02 -12.87
C MET A 1 11.20 -4.16 -12.39
N GLY A 2 9.96 -4.66 -12.43
CA GLY A 2 8.83 -4.09 -11.69
C GLY A 2 7.81 -3.21 -12.43
N ILE A 3 7.43 -3.48 -13.69
CA ILE A 3 6.21 -2.86 -14.26
C ILE A 3 4.99 -3.65 -13.78
N TRP A 4 4.55 -3.43 -12.52
CA TRP A 4 3.29 -3.99 -12.04
C TRP A 4 2.13 -3.05 -12.42
N GLY A 5 1.52 -3.33 -13.57
CA GLY A 5 0.10 -3.04 -13.78
C GLY A 5 -0.32 -1.60 -14.14
N LYS A 6 0.56 -0.76 -14.70
CA LYS A 6 0.11 0.41 -15.48
C LYS A 6 -0.54 -0.11 -16.79
N GLY A 7 -1.80 -0.55 -16.77
CA GLY A 7 -2.52 -0.83 -18.03
C GLY A 7 -3.75 -1.74 -18.02
N LEU A 8 -4.03 -2.51 -16.97
CA LEU A 8 -5.12 -3.53 -17.02
C LEU A 8 -6.40 -3.14 -16.26
N GLY A 9 -6.70 -1.85 -16.10
CA GLY A 9 -7.97 -1.38 -15.52
C GLY A 9 -8.30 -1.89 -14.11
N ARG A 10 -7.31 -2.45 -13.39
CA ARG A 10 -7.55 -2.99 -12.05
C ARG A 10 -7.88 -1.86 -11.09
N PRO A 11 -8.90 -2.02 -10.24
CA PRO A 11 -9.15 -1.04 -9.19
C PRO A 11 -7.87 -0.89 -8.36
N ARG A 12 -7.47 0.36 -8.12
CA ARG A 12 -6.41 0.71 -7.18
C ARG A 12 -7.04 1.47 -6.02
N SER A 13 -6.64 1.12 -4.80
CA SER A 13 -6.97 1.88 -3.60
C SER A 13 -6.16 3.18 -3.55
N ARG A 14 -6.46 4.06 -2.58
CA ARG A 14 -5.66 5.26 -2.34
C ARG A 14 -4.20 4.89 -2.04
N LEU A 15 -3.99 3.85 -1.23
CA LEU A 15 -2.65 3.31 -0.95
C LEU A 15 -1.96 2.82 -2.23
N GLY A 16 -2.65 2.00 -3.03
CA GLY A 16 -2.08 1.46 -4.26
C GLY A 16 -1.65 2.53 -5.24
N LYS A 17 -2.45 3.61 -5.39
CA LYS A 17 -2.10 4.77 -6.21
C LYS A 17 -0.90 5.53 -5.65
N TYR A 18 -0.85 5.76 -4.34
CA TYR A 18 0.27 6.45 -3.71
C TYR A 18 1.58 5.69 -3.89
N LEU A 19 1.56 4.37 -3.75
CA LEU A 19 2.74 3.53 -3.99
C LEU A 19 3.19 3.61 -5.44
N ASP A 20 2.26 3.60 -6.40
CA ASP A 20 2.61 3.74 -7.82
C ASP A 20 3.20 5.12 -8.14
N ASP A 21 2.67 6.19 -7.54
CA ASP A 21 3.10 7.58 -7.73
C ASP A 21 4.50 7.83 -7.14
N ASN A 22 4.80 7.22 -6.00
CA ASN A 22 6.10 7.31 -5.32
C ASN A 22 7.11 6.24 -5.76
N GLU A 23 6.79 5.46 -6.80
CA GLU A 23 7.61 4.35 -7.31
C GLU A 23 8.00 3.33 -6.22
N ILE A 24 7.12 3.12 -5.24
CA ILE A 24 7.33 2.18 -4.14
C ILE A 24 6.75 0.81 -4.52
N PRO A 25 7.59 -0.23 -4.70
CA PRO A 25 7.10 -1.55 -5.06
C PRO A 25 6.39 -2.21 -3.87
N GLN A 26 5.26 -2.90 -4.13
CA GLN A 26 4.50 -3.64 -3.11
C GLN A 26 5.38 -4.65 -2.36
N LYS A 27 6.32 -5.30 -3.05
CA LYS A 27 7.30 -6.21 -2.44
C LYS A 27 8.14 -5.54 -1.35
N SER A 28 8.57 -4.29 -1.55
CA SER A 28 9.32 -3.56 -0.51
C SER A 28 8.43 -3.25 0.70
N MET A 29 7.15 -2.94 0.47
CA MET A 29 6.19 -2.79 1.56
C MET A 29 5.98 -4.11 2.31
N GLU A 30 5.86 -5.24 1.62
CA GLU A 30 5.76 -6.58 2.23
C GLU A 30 6.97 -6.87 3.13
N GLU A 31 8.19 -6.67 2.62
CA GLU A 31 9.44 -6.90 3.36
C GLU A 31 9.56 -6.01 4.59
N LYS A 32 9.22 -4.71 4.48
CA LYS A 32 9.31 -3.77 5.60
C LYS A 32 8.21 -3.94 6.64
N THR A 33 6.98 -4.24 6.20
CA THR A 33 5.82 -4.36 7.11
C THR A 33 5.65 -5.77 7.67
N GLY A 34 6.23 -6.78 7.03
CA GLY A 34 5.99 -8.19 7.30
C GLY A 34 4.56 -8.63 6.97
N ILE A 35 3.82 -7.88 6.14
CA ILE A 35 2.48 -8.22 5.69
C ILE A 35 2.60 -9.19 4.51
N ASN A 36 1.75 -10.22 4.47
CA ASN A 36 1.77 -11.17 3.35
C ASN A 36 1.36 -10.50 2.04
N LYS A 37 1.84 -11.06 0.93
CA LYS A 37 1.55 -10.59 -0.44
C LYS A 37 0.06 -10.50 -0.75
N ASP A 38 -0.74 -11.48 -0.33
CA ASP A 38 -2.19 -11.49 -0.57
C ASP A 38 -2.90 -10.30 0.08
N THR A 39 -2.53 -9.97 1.31
CA THR A 39 -3.07 -8.84 2.06
C THR A 39 -2.58 -7.54 1.47
N MET A 40 -1.29 -7.41 1.16
CA MET A 40 -0.76 -6.21 0.51
C MET A 40 -1.43 -5.94 -0.84
N SER A 41 -1.60 -6.99 -1.64
CA SER A 41 -2.31 -6.92 -2.93
C SER A 41 -3.77 -6.51 -2.73
N LYS A 42 -4.48 -7.06 -1.72
CA LYS A 42 -5.85 -6.62 -1.38
C LYS A 42 -5.87 -5.15 -0.94
N LEU A 43 -4.91 -4.71 -0.13
CA LEU A 43 -4.80 -3.32 0.31
C LEU A 43 -4.57 -2.36 -0.84
N CYS A 44 -3.79 -2.76 -1.86
CA CYS A 44 -3.49 -1.92 -3.01
C CYS A 44 -4.58 -1.95 -4.09
N ASN A 45 -5.33 -3.06 -4.20
CA ASN A 45 -6.29 -3.26 -5.29
C ASN A 45 -7.77 -3.06 -4.89
N LYS A 46 -8.14 -3.30 -3.63
CA LYS A 46 -9.54 -3.14 -3.18
C LYS A 46 -9.71 -1.80 -2.47
N LYS A 47 -10.64 -0.97 -2.96
CA LYS A 47 -10.99 0.31 -2.33
C LYS A 47 -11.73 0.12 -1.01
N ASP A 48 -12.60 -0.89 -0.93
CA ASP A 48 -13.43 -1.16 0.25
C ASP A 48 -12.75 -2.09 1.26
N TYR A 49 -11.48 -2.45 1.04
CA TYR A 49 -10.75 -3.32 1.97
C TYR A 49 -10.06 -2.50 3.06
N SER A 50 -10.71 -2.43 4.21
CA SER A 50 -10.10 -1.93 5.45
C SER A 50 -9.55 -3.12 6.25
N PRO A 51 -8.22 -3.22 6.44
CA PRO A 51 -7.64 -4.26 7.29
C PRO A 51 -7.82 -3.90 8.78
N ASN A 52 -7.30 -4.76 9.65
CA ASN A 52 -7.24 -4.48 11.08
C ASN A 52 -6.32 -3.27 11.40
N GLU A 53 -6.53 -2.66 12.57
CA GLU A 53 -5.77 -1.50 13.05
C GLU A 53 -4.26 -1.75 13.06
N LYS A 54 -3.82 -2.96 13.47
CA LYS A 54 -2.39 -3.32 13.54
C LYS A 54 -1.72 -3.26 12.16
N THR A 55 -2.40 -3.74 11.12
CA THR A 55 -1.94 -3.69 9.74
C THR A 55 -1.88 -2.25 9.23
N LYS A 56 -2.91 -1.42 9.53
CA LYS A 56 -2.89 0.01 9.20
C LYS A 56 -1.68 0.70 9.82
N GLN A 57 -1.45 0.50 11.11
CA GLN A 57 -0.32 1.09 11.83
C GLN A 57 1.03 0.64 11.26
N LYS A 58 1.20 -0.63 10.90
CA LYS A 58 2.43 -1.13 10.26
C LYS A 58 2.71 -0.43 8.93
N VAL A 59 1.70 -0.35 8.06
CA VAL A 59 1.83 0.32 6.75
C VAL A 59 2.19 1.78 6.96
N ILE A 60 1.47 2.50 7.83
CA ILE A 60 1.71 3.92 8.09
C ILE A 60 3.06 4.17 8.74
N LYS A 61 3.51 3.30 9.65
CA LYS A 61 4.84 3.42 10.24
C LYS A 61 5.93 3.41 9.16
N VAL A 62 5.84 2.47 8.22
CA VAL A 62 6.78 2.37 7.08
C VAL A 62 6.64 3.54 6.11
N LEU A 63 5.41 4.00 5.85
CA LEU A 63 5.19 5.18 5.02
C LEU A 63 5.75 6.44 5.66
N LYS A 64 5.59 6.60 6.99
CA LYS A 64 6.12 7.74 7.77
C LYS A 64 7.64 7.84 7.76
N GLU A 65 8.36 6.73 7.52
CA GLU A 65 9.82 6.76 7.31
C GLU A 65 10.21 7.51 6.04
N LYS A 66 9.36 7.45 5.00
CA LYS A 66 9.58 8.15 3.73
C LYS A 66 8.89 9.50 3.68
N ASP A 67 7.64 9.54 4.11
CA ASP A 67 6.78 10.73 4.10
C ASP A 67 6.10 10.89 5.45
N LYS A 68 6.60 11.83 6.25
CA LYS A 68 6.08 12.13 7.59
C LYS A 68 4.62 12.59 7.59
N LYS A 69 4.07 12.98 6.43
CA LYS A 69 2.66 13.39 6.28
C LYS A 69 1.72 12.22 6.00
N ALA A 70 2.24 11.02 5.77
CA ALA A 70 1.43 9.83 5.55
C ALA A 70 0.63 9.48 6.82
N ASP A 71 -0.70 9.50 6.72
CA ASP A 71 -1.61 9.19 7.82
C ASP A 71 -2.65 8.13 7.42
N ILE A 72 -3.20 7.41 8.42
CA ILE A 72 -4.20 6.35 8.18
C ILE A 72 -5.40 6.92 7.41
N ASN A 73 -5.89 8.09 7.83
CA ASN A 73 -7.10 8.73 7.27
C ASN A 73 -6.94 9.15 5.80
N THR A 74 -5.70 9.32 5.35
CA THR A 74 -5.41 9.66 3.95
C THR A 74 -5.68 8.45 3.04
N PHE A 75 -5.46 7.23 3.53
CA PHE A 75 -5.55 6.01 2.72
C PHE A 75 -6.82 5.19 2.95
N TRP A 76 -7.36 5.20 4.17
CA TRP A 76 -8.63 4.58 4.56
C TRP A 76 -9.56 5.66 5.11
#